data_AF-A0A920JMC4-F1
#
_entry.id   AF-A0A920JMC4-F1
#
_cell.length_a   1.000
_cell.length_b   1.000
_cell.length_c   1.000
_cell.angle_alpha   90.00
_cell.angle_beta   90.00
_cell.angle_gamma   90.00
#
_symmetry.space_group_name_H-M   'P 1'
#
loop_
_entity.id
_entity.type
_entity.pdbx_description
1 polymer ?
#
loop_
_entity_poly.entity_id
_entity_poly.type
_entity_poly.pdbx_seq_one_letter_code
_entity_poly.pdbx_strand_id
1 'polypeptide(L)'
;MVKLLENTYRQVNIALINELAILCNMLEIDIWEVVEAAKTKPFGFESFRPGPGVGGHCIPIDPKYLSFKTRQIGKPVRFVELAQEINNSMPSYVVNRIIERMNKLGKPMKNSRILIFGVAYKKDISDTRESPALDIIENFSSKGVEISFYDPF
;
A
#
# COMPACT_ATOMS: atom_id res chain seq x y z
N MET A 1 19.71 15.50 -2.12
CA MET A 1 18.45 16.03 -1.58
C MET A 1 17.30 16.05 -2.58
N VAL A 2 17.48 16.50 -3.82
CA VAL A 2 16.38 16.55 -4.83
C VAL A 2 15.65 15.21 -5.00
N LYS A 3 16.38 14.11 -5.24
CA LYS A 3 15.76 12.78 -5.41
C LYS A 3 15.05 12.27 -4.14
N LEU A 4 15.63 12.54 -2.97
CA LEU A 4 15.02 12.18 -1.68
C LEU A 4 13.72 12.95 -1.46
N LEU A 5 13.67 14.24 -1.83
CA LEU A 5 12.44 15.03 -1.74
C LEU A 5 11.35 14.48 -2.65
N GLU A 6 11.66 14.18 -3.91
CA GLU A 6 10.70 13.61 -4.88
C GLU A 6 10.09 12.29 -4.36
N ASN A 7 10.92 11.35 -3.91
CA ASN A 7 10.46 10.05 -3.44
C ASN A 7 9.75 10.14 -2.07
N THR A 8 10.20 11.03 -1.18
CA THR A 8 9.53 11.29 0.11
C THR A 8 8.15 11.90 -0.11
N TYR A 9 8.03 12.88 -1.01
CA TYR A 9 6.75 13.49 -1.36
C TYR A 9 5.76 12.42 -1.85
N ARG A 10 6.19 11.54 -2.76
CA ARG A 10 5.33 10.45 -3.25
C ARG A 10 4.95 9.47 -2.13
N GLN A 11 5.90 9.06 -1.31
CA GLN A 11 5.65 8.12 -0.21
C GLN A 11 4.61 8.66 0.79
N VAL A 12 4.77 9.91 1.21
CA VAL A 12 3.89 10.57 2.19
C VAL A 12 2.48 10.73 1.61
N ASN A 13 2.34 11.13 0.35
CA ASN A 13 1.01 11.27 -0.25
C ASN A 13 0.32 9.92 -0.50
N ILE A 14 1.07 8.86 -0.86
CA ILE A 14 0.50 7.51 -0.93
C ILE A 14 0.01 7.06 0.46
N ALA A 15 0.80 7.29 1.51
CA ALA A 15 0.40 6.97 2.88
C ALA A 15 -0.86 7.73 3.30
N LEU A 16 -0.93 9.04 3.01
CA LEU A 16 -2.10 9.86 3.30
C LEU A 16 -3.37 9.28 2.64
N ILE A 17 -3.32 8.96 1.34
CA ILE A 17 -4.48 8.42 0.65
C ILE A 17 -4.82 6.99 1.14
N ASN A 18 -3.83 6.19 1.50
CA ASN A 18 -4.04 4.87 2.11
C ASN A 18 -4.76 4.98 3.46
N GLU A 19 -4.32 5.88 4.34
CA GLU A 19 -4.97 6.12 5.63
C GLU A 19 -6.41 6.62 5.45
N LEU A 20 -6.62 7.57 4.53
CA LEU A 20 -7.96 8.04 4.19
C LEU A 20 -8.83 6.94 3.60
N ALA A 21 -8.30 5.99 2.84
CA ALA A 21 -9.06 4.85 2.34
C ALA A 21 -9.56 3.94 3.48
N ILE A 22 -8.74 3.73 4.51
CA ILE A 22 -9.15 2.98 5.72
C ILE A 22 -10.31 3.71 6.42
N LEU A 23 -10.15 5.02 6.65
CA LEU A 23 -11.17 5.84 7.30
C LEU A 23 -12.46 5.93 6.49
N CYS A 24 -12.37 6.15 5.17
CA CYS A 24 -13.53 6.18 4.29
C CYS A 24 -14.31 4.86 4.36
N ASN A 25 -13.63 3.71 4.40
CA ASN A 25 -14.32 2.44 4.58
C ASN A 25 -15.06 2.34 5.93
N MET A 26 -14.50 2.85 7.02
CA MET A 26 -15.15 2.85 8.33
C MET A 26 -16.38 3.78 8.36
N LEU A 27 -16.37 4.83 7.55
CA LEU A 27 -17.45 5.80 7.41
C LEU A 27 -18.45 5.43 6.30
N GLU A 28 -18.28 4.27 5.65
CA GLU A 28 -19.09 3.83 4.51
C GLU A 28 -19.05 4.81 3.31
N ILE A 29 -17.90 5.45 3.09
CA ILE A 29 -17.62 6.38 1.99
C ILE A 29 -16.72 5.71 0.95
N ASP A 30 -16.99 5.95 -0.35
CA ASP A 30 -16.10 5.51 -1.42
C ASP A 30 -14.92 6.50 -1.61
N ILE A 31 -13.73 6.05 -1.23
CA ILE A 31 -12.49 6.83 -1.42
C ILE A 31 -12.22 7.17 -2.88
N TRP A 32 -12.62 6.33 -3.84
CA TRP A 32 -12.40 6.61 -5.26
C TRP A 32 -13.23 7.81 -5.72
N GLU A 33 -14.49 7.88 -5.32
CA GLU A 33 -15.36 9.03 -5.61
C GLU A 33 -14.83 10.31 -4.95
N VAL A 34 -14.35 10.21 -3.70
CA VAL A 34 -13.74 11.35 -2.99
C VAL A 34 -12.52 11.88 -3.74
N VAL A 35 -11.61 11.00 -4.18
CA VAL A 35 -10.42 11.43 -4.92
C VAL A 35 -10.78 11.98 -6.31
N GLU A 36 -11.75 11.39 -7.02
CA GLU A 36 -12.24 11.92 -8.29
C GLU A 36 -12.84 13.32 -8.13
N ALA A 37 -13.69 13.52 -7.11
CA ALA A 37 -14.28 14.82 -6.82
C ALA A 37 -13.19 15.85 -6.44
N ALA A 38 -12.25 15.49 -5.57
CA ALA A 38 -11.17 16.37 -5.15
C ALA A 38 -10.25 16.78 -6.31
N LYS A 39 -10.00 15.86 -7.26
CA LYS A 39 -9.19 16.08 -8.46
C LYS A 39 -9.76 17.16 -9.39
N THR A 40 -11.05 17.48 -9.30
CA THR A 40 -11.65 18.56 -10.10
C THR A 40 -11.15 19.96 -9.71
N LYS A 41 -10.50 20.10 -8.54
CA LYS A 41 -9.93 21.37 -8.10
C LYS A 41 -8.74 21.76 -9.00
N PRO A 42 -8.72 22.97 -9.59
CA PRO A 42 -7.72 23.32 -10.61
C PRO A 42 -6.31 23.59 -10.06
N PHE A 43 -6.11 23.61 -8.74
CA PHE A 43 -4.82 23.86 -8.12
C PHE A 43 -4.69 23.19 -6.75
N GLY A 44 -3.45 22.85 -6.38
CA GLY A 44 -3.10 22.41 -5.03
C GLY A 44 -3.54 20.99 -4.68
N PHE A 45 -3.92 20.17 -5.65
CA PHE A 45 -4.25 18.76 -5.44
C PHE A 45 -3.63 17.90 -6.53
N GLU A 46 -2.55 17.21 -6.20
CA GLU A 46 -2.00 16.13 -7.03
C GLU A 46 -2.69 14.82 -6.63
N SER A 47 -3.20 14.07 -7.59
CA SER A 47 -3.99 12.87 -7.31
C SER A 47 -3.09 11.65 -7.07
N PHE A 48 -3.20 11.09 -5.87
CA PHE A 48 -2.65 9.78 -5.52
C PHE A 48 -3.80 8.80 -5.32
N ARG A 49 -3.55 7.51 -5.53
CA ARG A 49 -4.55 6.45 -5.39
C ARG A 49 -4.19 5.52 -4.24
N PRO A 50 -5.19 5.02 -3.50
CA PRO A 50 -4.92 4.02 -2.49
C PRO A 50 -4.51 2.71 -3.15
N GLY A 51 -3.74 1.91 -2.42
CA GLY A 51 -3.25 0.63 -2.91
C GLY A 51 -2.92 -0.35 -1.79
N PRO A 52 -2.47 -1.56 -2.13
CA PRO A 52 -2.11 -2.59 -1.15
C PRO A 52 -0.83 -2.27 -0.37
N GLY A 53 -0.14 -1.18 -0.68
CA GLY A 53 1.15 -0.79 -0.11
C GLY A 53 2.00 -0.10 -1.17
N VAL A 54 3.28 0.07 -0.87
CA VAL A 54 4.26 0.68 -1.76
C VAL A 54 5.37 -0.32 -2.01
N GLY A 55 5.70 -0.57 -3.28
CA GLY A 55 6.83 -1.44 -3.65
C GLY A 55 7.84 -0.79 -4.59
N GLY A 56 8.73 -1.62 -5.12
CA GLY A 56 9.91 -1.20 -5.86
C GLY A 56 11.01 -0.68 -4.94
N HIS A 57 12.11 -0.19 -5.50
CA HIS A 57 13.26 0.28 -4.69
C HIS A 57 13.12 1.75 -4.27
N CYS A 58 12.72 2.60 -5.20
CA CYS A 58 12.89 4.04 -5.04
C CYS A 58 12.04 4.63 -3.90
N ILE A 59 10.79 4.22 -3.76
CA ILE A 59 9.88 4.81 -2.75
C ILE A 59 10.05 4.15 -1.37
N PRO A 60 10.26 2.83 -1.26
CA PRO A 60 10.49 2.19 0.03
C PRO A 60 11.90 2.42 0.60
N ILE A 61 12.94 2.63 -0.22
CA ILE A 61 14.34 2.69 0.26
C ILE A 61 14.83 4.12 0.48
N ASP A 62 14.61 5.02 -0.48
CA ASP A 62 15.20 6.38 -0.40
C ASP A 62 14.71 7.17 0.82
N PRO A 63 13.41 7.16 1.18
CA PRO A 63 12.95 7.82 2.40
C PRO A 63 13.44 7.13 3.68
N LYS A 64 13.57 5.80 3.70
CA LYS A 64 14.21 5.08 4.83
C LYS A 64 15.65 5.54 5.01
N TYR A 65 16.40 5.72 3.92
CA TYR A 65 17.75 6.28 3.96
C TYR A 65 17.75 7.71 4.53
N LEU A 66 16.80 8.56 4.13
CA LEU A 66 16.66 9.91 4.70
C LEU A 66 16.36 9.86 6.20
N SER A 67 15.43 9.02 6.65
CA SER A 67 15.14 8.80 8.07
C SER A 67 16.40 8.35 8.83
N PHE A 68 17.14 7.37 8.29
CA PHE A 68 18.39 6.90 8.88
C PHE A 68 19.43 8.02 9.02
N LYS A 69 19.69 8.79 7.96
CA LYS A 69 20.66 9.90 7.99
C LYS A 69 20.25 11.01 8.94
N THR A 70 18.97 11.33 9.01
CA THR A 70 18.46 12.42 9.85
C THR A 70 18.45 12.06 11.34
N ARG A 71 18.28 10.77 11.67
CA ARG A 71 18.50 10.25 13.03
C ARG A 71 19.94 10.41 13.50
N GLN A 72 20.93 10.17 12.64
CA GLN A 72 22.36 10.31 12.99
C GLN A 72 22.74 11.74 13.41
N ILE A 73 22.02 12.75 12.93
CA ILE A 73 22.24 14.17 13.27
C ILE A 73 21.25 14.69 14.33
N GLY A 74 20.48 13.80 14.96
CA GLY A 74 19.55 14.14 16.05
C GLY A 74 18.26 14.86 15.61
N LYS A 75 17.87 14.78 14.33
CA LYS A 75 16.68 15.48 13.79
C LYS A 75 15.83 14.57 12.88
N PRO A 76 15.15 13.54 13.42
CA PRO A 76 14.37 12.62 12.60
C PRO A 76 13.23 13.30 11.85
N VAL A 77 12.99 12.89 10.60
CA VAL A 77 11.84 13.34 9.80
C VAL A 77 10.62 12.47 10.10
N ARG A 78 9.85 12.85 11.12
CA ARG A 78 8.70 12.08 11.63
C ARG A 78 7.67 11.69 10.55
N PHE A 79 7.40 12.57 9.59
CA PHE A 79 6.46 12.31 8.50
C PHE A 79 6.85 11.09 7.65
N VAL A 80 8.15 10.88 7.42
CA VAL A 80 8.65 9.74 6.64
C VAL A 80 8.39 8.43 7.39
N GLU A 81 8.60 8.45 8.71
CA GLU A 81 8.42 7.26 9.56
C GLU A 81 6.94 6.87 9.64
N LEU A 82 6.05 7.85 9.84
CA LEU A 82 4.61 7.62 9.84
C LEU A 82 4.12 7.12 8.47
N ALA A 83 4.60 7.72 7.39
CA ALA A 83 4.24 7.28 6.04
C ALA A 83 4.70 5.84 5.77
N GLN A 84 5.87 5.44 6.29
CA GLN A 84 6.35 4.08 6.19
C GLN A 84 5.46 3.10 6.97
N GLU A 85 5.09 3.45 8.21
CA GLU A 85 4.23 2.63 9.06
C GLU A 85 2.87 2.37 8.40
N ILE A 86 2.21 3.44 7.93
CA ILE A 86 0.91 3.34 7.25
C ILE A 86 1.03 2.45 6.01
N ASN A 87 1.99 2.72 5.13
CA ASN A 87 2.14 1.95 3.89
C ASN A 87 2.46 0.47 4.14
N ASN A 88 3.26 0.16 5.16
CA ASN A 88 3.57 -1.23 5.54
C ASN A 88 2.39 -1.96 6.17
N SER A 89 1.41 -1.23 6.72
CA SER A 89 0.20 -1.83 7.28
C SER A 89 -0.82 -2.26 6.21
N MET A 90 -0.72 -1.71 4.99
CA MET A 90 -1.71 -1.90 3.94
C MET A 90 -1.86 -3.34 3.44
N PRO A 91 -0.81 -4.17 3.30
CA PRO A 91 -0.97 -5.58 2.94
C PRO A 91 -1.88 -6.33 3.92
N SER A 92 -1.65 -6.12 5.23
CA SER A 92 -2.46 -6.71 6.30
C SER A 92 -3.90 -6.17 6.28
N TYR A 93 -4.08 -4.87 6.01
CA TYR A 93 -5.40 -4.28 5.84
C TYR A 93 -6.18 -4.95 4.69
N VAL A 94 -5.56 -5.13 3.53
CA VAL A 94 -6.18 -5.80 2.37
C VAL A 94 -6.60 -7.23 2.72
N VAL A 95 -5.72 -7.99 3.38
CA VAL A 95 -6.01 -9.36 3.81
C VAL A 95 -7.21 -9.39 4.77
N ASN A 96 -7.24 -8.51 5.77
CA ASN A 96 -8.33 -8.43 6.74
C ASN A 96 -9.66 -8.08 6.07
N ARG A 97 -9.67 -7.14 5.11
CA ARG A 97 -10.86 -6.81 4.32
C ARG A 97 -11.40 -8.03 3.57
N ILE A 98 -10.52 -8.85 3.00
CA ILE A 98 -10.92 -10.08 2.30
C ILE A 98 -11.47 -11.11 3.30
N ILE A 99 -10.85 -11.28 4.47
CA ILE A 99 -11.36 -12.14 5.55
C ILE A 99 -12.77 -11.74 5.96
N GLU A 100 -13.01 -10.45 6.22
CA GLU A 100 -14.33 -9.94 6.59
C GLU A 100 -15.39 -10.23 5.52
N ARG A 101 -15.03 -10.08 4.24
CA ARG A 101 -15.93 -10.38 3.12
C ARG A 101 -16.21 -11.86 2.98
N MET A 102 -15.21 -12.71 3.15
CA MET A 102 -15.39 -14.17 3.15
C MET A 102 -16.28 -14.64 4.31
N ASN A 103 -16.11 -14.07 5.50
CA ASN A 103 -16.95 -14.36 6.66
C ASN A 103 -18.41 -13.97 6.41
N LYS A 104 -18.66 -12.81 5.79
CA LYS A 104 -20.02 -12.40 5.39
C LYS A 104 -20.66 -13.35 4.38
N LEU A 105 -19.86 -14.02 3.57
CA LEU A 105 -20.30 -15.05 2.62
C LEU A 105 -20.38 -16.46 3.22
N GLY A 106 -20.05 -16.63 4.51
CA GLY A 106 -19.98 -17.94 5.17
C GLY A 106 -18.88 -18.85 4.61
N LYS A 107 -17.85 -18.29 3.97
CA LYS A 107 -16.74 -19.05 3.39
C LYS A 107 -15.55 -19.06 4.36
N PRO A 108 -15.10 -20.22 4.84
CA PRO A 108 -13.93 -20.29 5.70
C PRO A 108 -12.67 -19.89 4.93
N MET A 109 -11.74 -19.22 5.60
CA MET A 109 -10.46 -18.85 5.00
C MET A 109 -9.53 -20.06 4.84
N LYS A 110 -9.43 -20.90 5.87
CA LYS A 110 -8.60 -22.11 5.85
C LYS A 110 -9.05 -23.05 4.74
N ASN A 111 -8.09 -23.57 3.97
CA ASN A 111 -8.28 -24.44 2.80
C ASN A 111 -9.09 -23.79 1.65
N SER A 112 -9.32 -22.48 1.70
CA SER A 112 -9.86 -21.77 0.53
C SER A 112 -8.78 -21.62 -0.54
N ARG A 113 -9.22 -21.46 -1.79
CA ARG A 113 -8.34 -21.17 -2.92
C ARG A 113 -8.49 -19.71 -3.32
N ILE A 114 -7.39 -18.99 -3.37
CA ILE A 114 -7.35 -17.59 -3.83
C ILE A 114 -6.36 -17.50 -5.00
N LEU A 115 -6.83 -16.92 -6.12
CA LEU A 115 -5.99 -16.56 -7.25
C LEU A 115 -5.66 -15.07 -7.19
N ILE A 116 -4.38 -14.73 -7.11
CA ILE A 116 -3.88 -13.36 -7.12
C ILE A 116 -3.51 -12.97 -8.55
N PHE A 117 -4.12 -11.89 -9.04
CA PHE A 117 -3.80 -11.31 -10.34
C PHE A 117 -2.85 -10.12 -10.15
N GLY A 118 -1.62 -10.25 -10.63
CA GLY A 118 -0.55 -9.27 -10.48
C GLY A 118 0.30 -9.50 -9.23
N VAL A 119 1.60 -9.64 -9.43
CA VAL A 119 2.64 -9.83 -8.41
C VAL A 119 3.72 -8.75 -8.52
N ALA A 120 3.96 -8.20 -9.71
CA ALA A 120 4.85 -7.06 -9.89
C ALA A 120 4.41 -5.86 -9.04
N TYR A 121 5.36 -5.05 -8.57
CA TYR A 121 5.06 -3.94 -7.67
C TYR A 121 4.33 -2.78 -8.38
N LYS A 122 4.34 -2.77 -9.71
CA LYS A 122 3.68 -1.80 -10.59
C LYS A 122 3.27 -2.49 -11.89
N LYS A 123 2.23 -1.95 -12.53
CA LYS A 123 1.83 -2.35 -13.89
C LYS A 123 2.97 -2.27 -14.91
N ASP A 124 2.83 -3.09 -15.94
CA ASP A 124 3.63 -3.08 -17.18
C ASP A 124 5.13 -3.38 -16.98
N ILE A 125 5.51 -4.05 -15.88
CA ILE A 125 6.88 -4.48 -15.56
C ILE A 125 6.85 -5.83 -14.83
N SER A 126 7.97 -6.56 -14.84
CA SER A 126 8.12 -7.87 -14.17
C SER A 126 8.82 -7.80 -12.80
N ASP A 127 9.09 -6.59 -12.31
CA ASP A 127 9.84 -6.39 -11.08
C ASP A 127 8.94 -6.62 -9.85
N THR A 128 9.30 -7.61 -9.05
CA THR A 128 8.57 -8.03 -7.84
C THR A 128 9.23 -7.54 -6.55
N ARG A 129 10.36 -6.82 -6.65
CA ARG A 129 11.12 -6.40 -5.46
C ARG A 129 10.29 -5.44 -4.61
N GLU A 130 10.25 -5.70 -3.31
CA GLU A 130 9.41 -4.99 -2.34
C GLU A 130 7.92 -4.96 -2.72
N SER A 131 7.42 -5.88 -3.56
CA SER A 131 6.03 -5.84 -3.98
C SER A 131 5.10 -6.16 -2.80
N PRO A 132 4.07 -5.33 -2.55
CA PRO A 132 3.10 -5.60 -1.49
C PRO A 132 2.30 -6.88 -1.73
N ALA A 133 2.27 -7.39 -2.98
CA ALA A 133 1.64 -8.67 -3.29
C ALA A 133 2.33 -9.85 -2.57
N LEU A 134 3.65 -9.77 -2.35
CA LEU A 134 4.39 -10.82 -1.65
C LEU A 134 3.96 -10.92 -0.19
N ASP A 135 3.83 -9.78 0.49
CA ASP A 135 3.33 -9.72 1.87
C ASP A 135 1.89 -10.23 1.97
N ILE A 136 1.04 -9.92 0.98
CA ILE A 136 -0.32 -10.44 0.91
C ILE A 136 -0.33 -11.97 0.75
N ILE A 137 0.50 -12.51 -0.16
CA ILE A 137 0.65 -13.96 -0.38
C ILE A 137 1.09 -14.66 0.91
N GLU A 138 2.09 -14.12 1.60
CA GLU A 138 2.58 -14.68 2.87
C GLU A 138 1.52 -14.63 3.97
N ASN A 139 0.79 -13.50 4.07
CA ASN A 139 -0.29 -13.34 5.03
C ASN A 139 -1.46 -14.31 4.80
N PHE A 140 -1.78 -14.66 3.56
CA PHE A 140 -2.79 -15.68 3.29
C PHE A 140 -2.25 -17.09 3.51
N SER A 141 -1.02 -17.37 3.08
CA SER A 141 -0.37 -18.67 3.24
C SER A 141 -0.26 -19.07 4.72
N SER A 142 0.11 -18.12 5.59
CA SER A 142 0.15 -18.32 7.05
C SER A 142 -1.23 -18.61 7.69
N LYS A 143 -2.34 -18.32 6.99
CA LYS A 143 -3.71 -18.63 7.41
C LYS A 143 -4.24 -19.94 6.81
N GLY A 144 -3.39 -20.70 6.11
CA GLY A 144 -3.74 -21.98 5.50
C GLY A 144 -4.59 -21.84 4.23
N VAL A 145 -4.43 -20.75 3.50
CA VAL A 145 -5.06 -20.53 2.19
C VAL A 145 -4.18 -21.14 1.10
N GLU A 146 -4.79 -21.84 0.14
CA GLU A 146 -4.13 -22.28 -1.08
C GLU A 146 -4.05 -21.10 -2.06
N ILE A 147 -2.85 -20.57 -2.27
CA ILE A 147 -2.62 -19.42 -3.14
C ILE A 147 -2.12 -19.88 -4.51
N SER A 148 -2.73 -19.34 -5.56
CA SER A 148 -2.20 -19.33 -6.92
C SER A 148 -2.02 -17.88 -7.36
N PHE A 149 -1.15 -17.62 -8.32
CA PHE A 149 -1.00 -16.29 -8.89
C PHE A 149 -0.87 -16.33 -10.40
N TYR A 150 -1.19 -15.22 -11.04
CA TYR A 150 -0.94 -14.96 -12.45
C TYR A 150 -0.41 -13.54 -12.61
N ASP A 151 0.76 -13.40 -13.22
CA ASP A 151 1.32 -12.13 -13.68
C ASP A 151 1.81 -12.34 -15.13
N PRO A 152 1.37 -11.53 -16.10
CA PRO A 152 1.76 -11.69 -17.49
C PRO A 152 3.19 -11.17 -17.81
N PHE A 153 3.89 -10.53 -16.87
CA PHE A 153 5.20 -9.92 -17.09
C PHE A 153 6.34 -10.66 -16.39
#